data_AF-A0A1C5P6V9-F1
#
_entry.id   AF-A0A1C5P6V9-F1
#
_cell.length_a   1.000
_cell.length_b   1.000
_cell.length_c   1.000
_cell.angle_alpha   90.00
_cell.angle_beta   90.00
_cell.angle_gamma   90.00
#
_symmetry.space_group_name_H-M   'P 1'
#
loop_
_entity.id
_entity.type
_entity.pdbx_description
1 polymer ?
#
loop_
_entity_poly.entity_id
_entity_poly.type
_entity_poly.pdbx_seq_one_letter_code
_entity_poly.pdbx_strand_id
1 'polypeptide(L)'
;MEKRELHSVLTDFLNERLIQVTASGQAEKNDFLKAKIRPVLAKGALHFQAEELIEKQAFHKNFTAEEAVDYLESLMETSFRQLQLEAQDKSGTVLVSKKGKITVKVKKKAAVANVAASASGQDSGSTGGSDAALKAAWAGGLSHNRKKRYILEEGIPVPFLVELGVQTKDGAIVHAKYDKFRQINRFLEFIEDVLPKLDKEKETRIIDFGCGKSYLTFAMYY
;
A
#
# COMPACT_ATOMS: atom_id res chain seq x y z
N MET A 1 33.56 -2.80 3.65
CA MET A 1 32.95 -2.05 2.54
C MET A 1 31.43 -2.21 2.51
N GLU A 2 30.88 -3.38 2.82
CA GLU A 2 29.46 -3.71 2.61
C GLU A 2 28.45 -2.99 3.54
N LYS A 3 28.78 -2.72 4.82
CA LYS A 3 27.91 -1.95 5.72
C LYS A 3 27.67 -0.50 5.27
N ARG A 4 28.68 0.16 4.69
CA ARG A 4 28.55 1.55 4.19
C ARG A 4 27.61 1.65 2.99
N GLU A 5 27.57 0.63 2.14
CA GLU A 5 26.66 0.58 0.98
C GLU A 5 25.21 0.38 1.43
N LEU A 6 24.96 -0.51 2.39
CA LEU A 6 23.63 -0.69 2.98
C LEU A 6 23.13 0.62 3.62
N HIS A 7 23.95 1.24 4.46
CA HIS A 7 23.62 2.51 5.12
C HIS A 7 23.18 3.56 4.10
N SER A 8 24.02 3.79 3.08
CA SER A 8 23.73 4.79 2.04
C SER A 8 22.43 4.52 1.31
N VAL A 9 22.10 3.26 1.03
CA VAL A 9 20.85 2.89 0.36
C VAL A 9 19.66 3.08 1.30
N LEU A 10 19.78 2.76 2.58
CA LEU A 10 18.70 2.98 3.54
C LEU A 10 18.40 4.47 3.71
N THR A 11 19.42 5.30 3.89
CA THR A 11 19.27 6.77 3.98
C THR A 11 18.63 7.35 2.71
N ASP A 12 19.00 6.84 1.53
CA ASP A 12 18.44 7.26 0.24
C ASP A 12 16.95 6.86 0.07
N PHE A 13 16.48 5.84 0.77
CA PHE A 13 15.08 5.39 0.72
C PHE A 13 14.20 5.94 1.84
N LEU A 14 14.74 6.21 3.03
CA LEU A 14 14.00 6.66 4.22
C LEU A 14 13.71 8.18 4.17
N ASN A 15 12.88 8.56 3.21
CA ASN A 15 12.36 9.93 3.05
C ASN A 15 10.86 9.89 2.73
N GLU A 16 10.31 11.07 2.41
CA GLU A 16 8.89 11.23 2.05
C GLU A 16 8.45 10.39 0.84
N ARG A 17 9.34 9.97 -0.06
CA ARG A 17 8.95 9.16 -1.24
C ARG A 17 8.84 7.67 -0.93
N LEU A 18 9.14 7.26 0.30
CA LEU A 18 9.04 5.87 0.71
C LEU A 18 7.58 5.41 0.65
N ILE A 19 7.35 4.22 0.10
CA ILE A 19 6.05 3.56 0.16
C ILE A 19 6.07 2.54 1.29
N GLN A 20 7.08 1.66 1.32
CA GLN A 20 7.29 0.70 2.39
C GLN A 20 8.69 0.08 2.33
N VAL A 21 9.15 -0.42 3.48
CA VAL A 21 10.24 -1.39 3.59
C VAL A 21 9.68 -2.69 4.17
N THR A 22 10.22 -3.83 3.76
CA THR A 22 9.89 -5.14 4.35
C THR A 22 11.16 -5.94 4.60
N ALA A 23 11.45 -6.23 5.87
CA ALA A 23 12.50 -7.17 6.30
C ALA A 23 11.89 -8.56 6.48
N SER A 24 12.52 -9.58 5.89
CA SER A 24 12.01 -10.95 5.86
C SER A 24 13.12 -11.96 5.58
N GLY A 25 12.76 -13.25 5.52
CA GLY A 25 13.73 -14.33 5.30
C GLY A 25 14.61 -14.50 6.53
N GLN A 26 14.04 -15.05 7.60
CA GLN A 26 14.69 -15.13 8.92
C GLN A 26 16.11 -15.72 8.83
N ALA A 27 17.05 -15.11 9.53
CA ALA A 27 18.43 -15.57 9.60
C ALA A 27 18.52 -16.95 10.25
N GLU A 28 17.74 -17.12 11.32
CA GLU A 28 17.46 -18.34 12.06
C GLU A 28 15.95 -18.40 12.35
N LYS A 29 15.38 -19.61 12.49
CA LYS A 29 13.96 -19.74 12.82
C LYS A 29 13.70 -19.21 14.24
N ASN A 30 12.86 -18.20 14.34
CA ASN A 30 12.37 -17.65 15.61
C ASN A 30 10.93 -17.15 15.43
N ASP A 31 10.38 -16.54 16.47
CA ASP A 31 9.00 -16.03 16.45
C ASP A 31 8.86 -14.70 15.71
N PHE A 32 9.97 -14.01 15.42
CA PHE A 32 9.96 -12.75 14.69
C PHE A 32 9.92 -12.98 13.18
N LEU A 33 8.71 -12.99 12.62
CA LEU A 33 8.46 -13.46 11.26
C LEU A 33 8.78 -12.42 10.18
N LYS A 34 8.50 -11.14 10.46
CA LYS A 34 8.62 -10.05 9.48
C LYS A 34 8.57 -8.70 10.17
N ALA A 35 9.32 -7.72 9.65
CA ALA A 35 9.10 -6.31 9.97
C ALA A 35 8.69 -5.54 8.71
N LYS A 36 7.69 -4.67 8.81
CA LYS A 36 7.33 -3.73 7.74
C LYS A 36 7.46 -2.31 8.23
N ILE A 37 8.13 -1.44 7.49
CA ILE A 37 8.30 -0.03 7.84
C ILE A 37 7.54 0.82 6.83
N ARG A 38 6.77 1.79 7.29
CA ARG A 38 6.02 2.74 6.44
C ARG A 38 6.13 4.16 6.99
N PRO A 39 6.14 5.19 6.14
CA PRO A 39 6.10 6.56 6.63
C PRO A 39 4.73 6.86 7.26
N VAL A 40 4.74 7.59 8.38
CA VAL A 40 3.55 8.06 9.08
C VAL A 40 3.76 9.49 9.52
N LEU A 41 2.71 10.30 9.50
CA LEU A 41 2.74 11.63 10.09
C LEU A 41 2.27 11.50 11.54
N ALA A 42 3.19 11.65 12.49
CA ALA A 42 2.89 11.63 13.91
C ALA A 42 3.25 12.98 14.51
N LYS A 43 2.29 13.66 15.14
CA LYS A 43 2.47 14.99 15.75
C LYS A 43 3.06 16.04 14.80
N GLY A 44 2.70 16.00 13.51
CA GLY A 44 3.19 16.93 12.48
C GLY A 44 4.57 16.60 11.89
N ALA A 45 5.27 15.60 12.41
CA ALA A 45 6.57 15.19 11.88
C ALA A 45 6.50 13.83 11.16
N LEU A 46 7.26 13.71 10.08
CA LEU A 46 7.47 12.45 9.36
C LEU A 46 8.22 11.48 10.28
N HIS A 47 7.58 10.35 10.56
CA HIS A 47 8.17 9.20 11.24
C HIS A 47 8.05 7.98 10.35
N PHE A 48 8.79 6.93 10.69
CA PHE A 48 8.74 5.63 10.05
C PHE A 48 8.23 4.61 11.06
N GLN A 49 7.00 4.15 10.86
CA GLN A 49 6.38 3.17 11.72
C GLN A 49 6.79 1.76 11.29
N ALA A 50 7.46 1.03 12.17
CA ALA A 50 7.69 -0.40 12.06
C ALA A 50 6.50 -1.17 12.64
N GLU A 51 5.95 -2.10 11.84
CA GLU A 51 5.06 -3.19 12.23
C GLU A 51 5.91 -4.47 12.34
N GLU A 52 6.18 -4.93 13.57
CA GLU A 52 6.86 -6.18 13.86
C GLU A 52 5.83 -7.29 14.01
N LEU A 53 5.86 -8.28 13.12
CA LEU A 53 5.03 -9.48 13.20
C LEU A 53 5.78 -10.54 14.00
N ILE A 54 5.36 -10.74 15.25
CA ILE A 54 5.90 -11.76 16.15
C ILE A 54 4.79 -12.78 16.41
N GLU A 55 5.03 -14.04 16.05
CA GLU A 55 4.04 -15.12 15.99
C GLU A 55 2.78 -14.74 15.20
N LYS A 56 1.71 -14.36 15.89
CA LYS A 56 0.40 -13.94 15.34
C LYS A 56 0.03 -12.51 15.71
N GLN A 57 0.91 -11.80 16.41
CA GLN A 57 0.67 -10.44 16.91
C GLN A 57 1.53 -9.43 16.15
N ALA A 58 1.00 -8.22 15.99
CA ALA A 58 1.69 -7.10 15.37
C ALA A 58 2.00 -6.03 16.43
N PHE A 59 3.25 -5.60 16.49
CA PHE A 59 3.72 -4.53 17.38
C PHE A 59 4.14 -3.32 16.58
N HIS A 60 3.81 -2.12 17.05
CA HIS A 60 4.09 -0.88 16.34
C HIS A 60 5.10 0.00 17.09
N LYS A 61 6.13 0.46 16.38
CA LYS A 61 7.13 1.40 16.88
C LYS A 61 7.34 2.50 15.85
N ASN A 62 7.48 3.76 16.29
CA ASN A 62 7.75 4.88 15.40
C ASN A 62 9.19 5.32 15.55
N PHE A 63 9.85 5.59 14.43
CA PHE A 63 11.24 6.01 14.36
C PHE A 63 11.38 7.30 13.56
N THR A 64 12.42 8.08 13.85
CA THR A 64 12.97 9.06 12.91
C THR A 64 13.64 8.35 11.72
N ALA A 65 14.07 9.10 10.69
CA ALA A 65 14.77 8.51 9.56
C ALA A 65 16.08 7.81 10.00
N GLU A 66 16.85 8.46 10.86
CA GLU A 66 18.13 7.97 11.38
C GLU A 66 17.93 6.70 12.21
N GLU A 67 17.00 6.72 13.16
CA GLU A 67 16.66 5.55 13.98
C GLU A 67 16.14 4.38 13.13
N ALA A 68 15.40 4.67 12.04
CA ALA A 68 14.91 3.63 11.14
C ALA A 68 16.05 2.99 10.31
N VAL A 69 17.08 3.76 9.94
CA VAL A 69 18.29 3.20 9.31
C VAL A 69 18.96 2.23 10.27
N ASP A 70 19.27 2.68 11.49
CA ASP A 70 19.96 1.88 12.51
C ASP A 70 19.16 0.61 12.85
N TYR A 71 17.85 0.75 13.00
CA TYR A 71 16.95 -0.37 13.22
C TYR A 71 17.03 -1.39 12.07
N LEU A 72 16.92 -0.93 10.82
CA LEU A 72 16.99 -1.82 9.65
C LEU A 72 18.37 -2.50 9.50
N GLU A 73 19.46 -1.81 9.80
CA GLU A 73 20.80 -2.42 9.81
C GLU A 73 20.90 -3.53 10.84
N SER A 74 20.40 -3.29 12.06
CA SER A 74 20.37 -4.30 13.13
C SER A 74 19.56 -5.54 12.73
N LEU A 75 18.43 -5.34 12.03
CA LEU A 75 17.60 -6.43 11.52
C LEU A 75 18.34 -7.27 10.49
N MET A 76 19.09 -6.64 9.59
CA MET A 76 19.83 -7.35 8.54
C MET A 76 21.09 -8.06 9.06
N GLU A 77 21.60 -7.64 10.21
CA GLU A 77 22.73 -8.28 10.89
C GLU A 77 22.30 -9.51 11.70
N THR A 78 21.13 -9.46 12.34
CA THR A 78 20.73 -10.45 13.36
C THR A 78 19.53 -11.31 12.98
N SER A 79 18.52 -10.71 12.35
CA SER A 79 17.17 -11.28 12.33
C SER A 79 16.74 -11.76 10.94
N PHE A 80 17.14 -11.06 9.88
CA PHE A 80 16.64 -11.25 8.53
C PHE A 80 17.73 -11.22 7.48
N ARG A 81 17.53 -11.95 6.39
CA ARG A 81 18.46 -12.07 5.26
C ARG A 81 17.99 -11.34 4.03
N GLN A 82 16.78 -10.76 4.04
CA GLN A 82 16.22 -10.08 2.90
C GLN A 82 15.51 -8.79 3.31
N LEU A 83 15.85 -7.70 2.60
CA LEU A 83 15.13 -6.44 2.66
C LEU A 83 14.56 -6.09 1.29
N GLN A 84 13.30 -5.70 1.25
CA GLN A 84 12.65 -5.13 0.08
C GLN A 84 12.29 -3.68 0.36
N LEU A 85 12.75 -2.77 -0.49
CA LEU A 85 12.60 -1.32 -0.38
C LEU A 85 11.75 -0.84 -1.55
N GLU A 86 10.69 -0.11 -1.26
CA GLU A 86 9.75 0.38 -2.26
C GLU A 86 9.54 1.88 -2.05
N ALA A 87 9.90 2.68 -3.05
CA ALA A 87 9.64 4.12 -3.12
C ALA A 87 8.87 4.44 -4.42
N GLN A 88 8.39 5.68 -4.53
CA GLN A 88 7.65 6.15 -5.70
C GLN A 88 8.50 6.09 -6.99
N ASP A 89 9.78 6.45 -6.91
CA ASP A 89 10.70 6.64 -8.03
C ASP A 89 11.73 5.52 -8.19
N LYS A 90 11.81 4.59 -7.24
CA LYS A 90 12.77 3.48 -7.25
C LYS A 90 12.32 2.30 -6.40
N SER A 91 12.93 1.15 -6.63
CA SER A 91 12.83 -0.03 -5.76
C SER A 91 14.21 -0.58 -5.48
N GLY A 92 14.36 -1.23 -4.33
CA GLY A 92 15.61 -1.78 -3.85
C GLY A 92 15.42 -3.18 -3.27
N THR A 93 16.41 -4.03 -3.48
CA THR A 93 16.49 -5.35 -2.84
C THR A 93 17.85 -5.49 -2.18
N VAL A 94 17.85 -5.87 -0.90
CA VAL A 94 19.05 -6.27 -0.17
C VAL A 94 18.94 -7.74 0.17
N LEU A 95 20.01 -8.50 -0.07
CA LEU A 95 20.14 -9.90 0.30
C LEU A 95 21.42 -10.11 1.10
N VAL A 96 21.33 -10.87 2.19
CA VAL A 96 22.45 -11.25 3.05
C VAL A 96 22.65 -12.76 2.96
N SER A 97 23.82 -13.17 2.47
CA SER A 97 24.17 -14.58 2.32
C SER A 97 24.36 -15.29 3.68
N LYS A 98 24.43 -16.62 3.67
CA LYS A 98 24.82 -17.43 4.85
C LYS A 98 26.16 -17.04 5.46
N LYS A 99 27.07 -16.47 4.66
CA LYS A 99 28.40 -16.03 5.07
C LYS A 99 28.47 -14.53 5.41
N GLY A 100 27.33 -13.84 5.51
CA GLY A 100 27.27 -12.41 5.83
C GLY A 100 27.49 -11.45 4.66
N LYS A 101 27.88 -11.95 3.47
CA LYS A 101 28.01 -11.12 2.26
C LYS A 101 26.68 -10.44 1.92
N ILE A 102 26.69 -9.11 1.81
CA ILE A 102 25.54 -8.29 1.44
C ILE A 102 25.54 -8.05 -0.08
N THR A 103 24.37 -8.11 -0.70
CA THR A 103 24.15 -7.74 -2.10
C THR A 103 23.00 -6.76 -2.17
N VAL A 104 23.25 -5.59 -2.74
CA VAL A 104 22.25 -4.53 -2.92
C VAL A 104 21.95 -4.34 -4.40
N LYS A 105 20.67 -4.23 -4.75
CA LYS A 105 20.21 -3.93 -6.11
C LYS A 105 19.17 -2.83 -6.06
N VAL A 106 19.43 -1.72 -6.71
CA VAL A 106 18.47 -0.60 -6.84
C VAL A 106 18.07 -0.44 -8.30
N LYS A 107 16.77 -0.28 -8.55
CA LYS A 107 16.19 -0.02 -9.87
C LYS A 107 15.37 1.26 -9.82
N LYS A 108 15.65 2.21 -10.70
CA LYS A 108 14.78 3.37 -10.90
C LYS A 108 13.48 2.92 -11.57
N LYS A 109 12.36 3.49 -11.15
CA LYS A 109 11.07 3.35 -11.84
C LYS A 109 10.93 4.49 -12.82
N ALA A 110 10.35 4.20 -13.98
CA ALA A 110 9.89 5.26 -14.86
C ALA A 110 8.87 6.09 -14.07
N ALA A 111 9.04 7.41 -14.07
CA ALA A 111 8.08 8.31 -13.45
C ALA A 111 6.70 8.03 -14.05
N VAL A 112 5.77 7.54 -13.23
CA VAL A 112 4.36 7.58 -13.61
C VAL A 112 4.00 9.05 -13.52
N ALA A 113 3.88 9.70 -14.67
CA ALA A 113 3.43 11.07 -14.78
C ALA A 113 1.99 11.16 -14.24
N ASN A 114 1.85 11.36 -12.92
CA ASN A 114 0.63 11.89 -12.38
C ASN A 114 0.61 13.37 -12.73
N VAL A 115 -0.20 13.70 -13.73
CA VAL A 115 -0.54 15.07 -14.09
C VAL A 115 -1.28 15.67 -12.89
N ALA A 116 -0.55 16.44 -12.09
CA ALA A 116 -1.09 17.50 -11.25
C ALA A 116 -0.10 18.66 -11.28
N ALA A 117 0.09 19.22 -12.47
CA ALA A 117 0.67 20.54 -12.64
C ALA A 117 -0.40 21.57 -12.26
N SER A 118 -0.16 22.34 -11.20
CA SER A 118 0.01 23.79 -11.27
C SER A 118 -0.28 24.44 -9.92
N ALA A 119 0.77 24.98 -9.29
CA ALA A 119 0.73 26.33 -8.74
C ALA A 119 2.18 26.81 -8.63
N SER A 120 2.56 27.62 -9.61
CA SER A 120 3.75 28.47 -9.62
C SER A 120 3.73 29.46 -8.47
N GLY A 121 4.88 29.65 -7.82
CA GLY A 121 5.11 30.75 -6.91
C GLY A 121 6.55 30.71 -6.40
N GLN A 122 7.44 31.42 -7.09
CA GLN A 122 8.71 31.88 -6.51
C GLN A 122 8.39 32.74 -5.28
N ASP A 123 8.95 32.42 -4.11
CA ASP A 123 9.72 33.43 -3.40
C ASP A 123 10.73 32.82 -2.43
N SER A 124 11.77 33.60 -2.25
CA SER A 124 12.98 33.44 -1.47
C SER A 124 12.77 33.64 0.04
N GLY A 125 13.52 32.89 0.86
CA GLY A 125 13.87 33.30 2.23
C GLY A 125 13.03 32.79 3.41
N SER A 126 13.69 31.97 4.24
CA SER A 126 13.55 31.86 5.71
C SER A 126 12.38 31.08 6.35
N THR A 127 12.74 29.90 6.86
CA THR A 127 12.36 29.31 8.17
C THR A 127 10.89 29.40 8.60
N GLY A 128 10.12 28.33 8.31
CA GLY A 128 8.79 28.11 8.92
C GLY A 128 7.85 27.18 8.16
N GLY A 129 8.20 26.71 6.96
CA GLY A 129 7.26 26.07 6.03
C GLY A 129 7.15 24.55 6.05
N SER A 130 7.79 23.83 6.99
CA SER A 130 7.88 22.37 6.92
C SER A 130 6.52 21.67 7.04
N ASP A 131 5.66 22.10 7.96
CA ASP A 131 4.41 21.37 8.27
C ASP A 131 3.37 21.41 7.12
N ALA A 132 3.30 22.51 6.36
CA ALA A 132 2.34 22.70 5.28
C ALA A 132 2.77 22.00 3.98
N ALA A 133 4.06 22.06 3.63
CA ALA A 133 4.61 21.35 2.49
C ALA A 133 4.59 19.83 2.70
N LEU A 134 4.91 19.36 3.91
CA LEU A 134 4.79 17.95 4.30
C LEU A 134 3.33 17.47 4.26
N LYS A 135 2.36 18.27 4.76
CA LYS A 135 0.93 17.95 4.65
C LYS A 135 0.43 17.92 3.20
N ALA A 136 0.87 18.85 2.36
CA ALA A 136 0.48 18.90 0.95
C ALA A 136 1.06 17.71 0.16
N ALA A 137 2.31 17.32 0.42
CA ALA A 137 2.91 16.10 -0.13
C ALA A 137 2.15 14.83 0.36
N TRP A 138 1.71 14.83 1.63
CA TRP A 138 0.84 13.80 2.20
C TRP A 138 -0.51 13.68 1.47
N ALA A 139 -1.18 14.80 1.23
CA ALA A 139 -2.47 14.85 0.54
C ALA A 139 -2.34 14.52 -0.96
N GLY A 140 -1.20 14.81 -1.59
CA GLY A 140 -0.96 14.68 -3.03
C GLY A 140 -0.43 13.33 -3.53
N GLY A 141 -0.11 12.37 -2.66
CA GLY A 141 0.38 11.05 -3.11
C GLY A 141 0.97 10.13 -2.05
N LEU A 142 1.12 10.60 -0.82
CA LEU A 142 1.62 9.84 0.34
C LEU A 142 0.49 9.33 1.26
N SER A 143 -0.76 9.70 0.99
CA SER A 143 -1.91 9.10 1.66
C SER A 143 -1.91 7.61 1.36
N HIS A 144 -1.56 6.80 2.35
CA HIS A 144 -1.54 5.33 2.30
C HIS A 144 -2.91 4.68 2.10
N ASN A 145 -3.92 5.47 1.75
CA ASN A 145 -5.10 4.94 1.11
C ASN A 145 -4.83 4.93 -0.40
N ARG A 146 -4.23 3.86 -0.91
CA ARG A 146 -4.54 3.46 -2.29
C ARG A 146 -6.05 3.23 -2.28
N LYS A 147 -6.84 4.26 -2.61
CA LYS A 147 -8.28 4.13 -2.78
C LYS A 147 -8.44 2.99 -3.76
N LYS A 148 -8.91 1.86 -3.26
CA LYS A 148 -9.19 0.71 -4.10
C LYS A 148 -10.25 1.19 -5.07
N ARG A 149 -9.92 1.16 -6.36
CA ARG A 149 -10.83 1.59 -7.40
C ARG A 149 -11.80 0.45 -7.61
N TYR A 150 -12.89 0.50 -6.86
CA TYR A 150 -14.00 -0.43 -6.99
C TYR A 150 -14.87 -0.01 -8.17
N ILE A 151 -15.45 -0.99 -8.88
CA ILE A 151 -16.42 -0.73 -9.95
C ILE A 151 -17.68 -0.08 -9.38
N LEU A 152 -18.13 -0.56 -8.22
CA LEU A 152 -19.13 0.09 -7.39
C LEU A 152 -18.40 0.92 -6.33
N GLU A 153 -18.40 2.24 -6.49
CA GLU A 153 -17.66 3.16 -5.61
C GLU A 153 -18.33 3.35 -4.24
N GLU A 154 -17.50 3.57 -3.21
CA GLU A 154 -18.00 3.93 -1.87
C GLU A 154 -18.54 5.36 -1.85
N GLY A 155 -19.64 5.59 -1.12
CA GLY A 155 -20.26 6.92 -1.02
C GLY A 155 -21.21 7.26 -2.17
N ILE A 156 -21.31 6.41 -3.19
CA ILE A 156 -22.35 6.47 -4.21
C ILE A 156 -23.41 5.42 -3.87
N PRO A 157 -24.66 5.81 -3.58
CA PRO A 157 -25.73 4.86 -3.32
C PRO A 157 -26.02 4.00 -4.55
N VAL A 158 -25.92 2.69 -4.39
CA VAL A 158 -26.29 1.69 -5.39
C VAL A 158 -27.58 1.02 -4.93
N PRO A 159 -28.70 1.13 -5.68
CA PRO A 159 -30.03 0.72 -5.20
C PRO A 159 -30.09 -0.69 -4.61
N PHE A 160 -29.57 -1.70 -5.33
CA PHE A 160 -29.61 -3.09 -4.85
C PHE A 160 -28.71 -3.31 -3.62
N LEU A 161 -27.61 -2.58 -3.47
CA LEU A 161 -26.76 -2.67 -2.27
C LEU A 161 -27.44 -2.06 -1.05
N VAL A 162 -28.23 -1.01 -1.24
CA VAL A 162 -29.06 -0.41 -0.18
C VAL A 162 -30.15 -1.39 0.27
N GLU A 163 -30.88 -1.98 -0.67
CA GLU A 163 -31.94 -2.95 -0.37
C GLU A 163 -31.42 -4.22 0.30
N LEU A 164 -30.24 -4.69 -0.09
CA LEU A 164 -29.58 -5.84 0.54
C LEU A 164 -28.89 -5.51 1.88
N GLY A 165 -28.92 -4.23 2.29
CA GLY A 165 -28.33 -3.75 3.55
C GLY A 165 -26.80 -3.76 3.57
N VAL A 166 -26.16 -3.74 2.40
CA VAL A 166 -24.71 -3.59 2.24
C VAL A 166 -24.30 -2.13 2.30
N GLN A 167 -25.16 -1.24 1.79
CA GLN A 167 -25.03 0.20 1.86
C GLN A 167 -26.15 0.82 2.70
N THR A 168 -25.84 1.97 3.29
CA THR A 168 -26.84 2.91 3.79
C THR A 168 -27.43 3.72 2.63
N LYS A 169 -28.55 4.42 2.87
CA LYS A 169 -29.23 5.21 1.82
C LYS A 169 -28.36 6.35 1.26
N ASP A 170 -27.41 6.83 2.04
CA ASP A 170 -26.39 7.82 1.70
C ASP A 170 -25.14 7.23 1.04
N GLY A 171 -25.12 5.92 0.76
CA GLY A 171 -24.05 5.26 0.00
C GLY A 171 -22.84 4.84 0.82
N ALA A 172 -22.85 5.06 2.14
CA ALA A 172 -21.82 4.53 3.02
C ALA A 172 -21.95 3.00 3.14
N ILE A 173 -20.82 2.30 3.15
CA ILE A 173 -20.82 0.84 3.33
C ILE A 173 -21.08 0.51 4.80
N VAL A 174 -22.04 -0.37 5.05
CA VAL A 174 -22.28 -0.90 6.39
C VAL A 174 -21.04 -1.68 6.84
N HIS A 175 -20.39 -1.26 7.92
CA HIS A 175 -19.09 -1.79 8.36
C HIS A 175 -19.07 -3.33 8.47
N ALA A 176 -20.14 -3.92 9.00
CA ALA A 176 -20.29 -5.38 9.13
C ALA A 176 -20.47 -6.13 7.79
N LYS A 177 -20.74 -5.42 6.69
CA LYS A 177 -20.96 -5.95 5.34
C LYS A 177 -19.85 -5.59 4.36
N TYR A 178 -18.77 -4.97 4.83
CA TYR A 178 -17.67 -4.53 3.99
C TYR A 178 -17.00 -5.70 3.25
N ASP A 179 -16.94 -6.90 3.86
CA ASP A 179 -16.46 -8.10 3.18
C ASP A 179 -17.33 -8.48 1.97
N LYS A 180 -18.64 -8.28 2.05
CA LYS A 180 -19.57 -8.54 0.93
C LYS A 180 -19.44 -7.50 -0.17
N PHE A 181 -19.30 -6.23 0.19
CA PHE A 181 -19.02 -5.16 -0.77
C PHE A 181 -17.72 -5.44 -1.56
N ARG A 182 -16.64 -5.88 -0.88
CA ARG A 182 -15.41 -6.29 -1.54
C ARG A 182 -15.60 -7.52 -2.44
N GLN A 183 -16.36 -8.50 -1.99
CA GLN A 183 -16.64 -9.73 -2.77
C GLN A 183 -17.38 -9.42 -4.08
N ILE A 184 -18.41 -8.55 -4.02
CA ILE A 184 -19.19 -8.15 -5.19
C ILE A 184 -18.31 -7.42 -6.19
N ASN A 185 -17.52 -6.44 -5.74
CA ASN A 185 -16.61 -5.71 -6.62
C ASN A 185 -15.57 -6.61 -7.29
N ARG A 186 -14.97 -7.55 -6.54
CA ARG A 186 -14.01 -8.49 -7.11
C ARG A 186 -14.64 -9.40 -8.16
N PHE A 187 -15.90 -9.77 -7.98
CA PHE A 187 -16.64 -10.53 -8.98
C PHE A 187 -16.89 -9.72 -10.25
N LEU A 188 -17.30 -8.45 -10.13
CA LEU A 188 -17.49 -7.56 -11.27
C LEU A 188 -16.20 -7.35 -12.07
N GLU A 189 -15.04 -7.25 -11.40
CA GLU A 189 -13.73 -7.19 -12.08
C GLU A 189 -13.51 -8.42 -12.97
N PHE A 190 -13.86 -9.63 -12.49
CA PHE A 190 -13.75 -10.84 -13.31
C PHE A 190 -14.72 -10.85 -14.48
N ILE A 191 -15.93 -10.30 -14.32
CA ILE A 191 -16.90 -10.19 -15.42
C ILE A 191 -16.38 -9.22 -16.48
N GLU A 192 -15.86 -8.06 -16.09
CA GLU A 192 -15.30 -7.05 -16.99
C GLU A 192 -14.20 -7.63 -17.90
N ASP A 193 -13.33 -8.49 -17.36
CA ASP A 193 -12.28 -9.19 -18.13
C ASP A 193 -12.84 -10.17 -19.19
N VAL A 194 -14.06 -10.66 -18.99
CA VAL A 194 -14.72 -11.65 -19.86
C VAL A 194 -15.64 -10.98 -20.88
N LEU A 195 -16.28 -9.87 -20.55
CA LEU A 195 -17.26 -9.17 -21.40
C LEU A 195 -16.77 -8.94 -22.85
N PRO A 196 -15.52 -8.50 -23.12
CA PRO A 196 -15.04 -8.28 -24.49
C PRO A 196 -14.99 -9.53 -25.36
N LYS A 197 -14.96 -10.72 -24.75
CA LYS A 197 -14.88 -12.01 -25.46
C LYS A 197 -16.26 -12.56 -25.80
N LEU A 198 -17.33 -11.99 -25.25
CA LEU A 198 -18.69 -12.42 -25.52
C LEU A 198 -19.17 -11.87 -26.86
N ASP A 199 -19.88 -12.70 -27.61
CA ASP A 199 -20.52 -12.31 -28.87
C ASP A 199 -21.64 -11.32 -28.58
N LYS A 200 -21.48 -10.08 -29.04
CA LYS A 200 -22.43 -8.99 -28.80
C LYS A 200 -23.67 -9.06 -29.68
N GLU A 201 -23.66 -9.89 -30.73
CA GLU A 201 -24.79 -10.04 -31.65
C GLU A 201 -25.76 -11.14 -31.20
N LYS A 202 -25.48 -11.82 -30.08
CA LYS A 202 -26.32 -12.89 -29.55
C LYS A 202 -26.68 -12.64 -28.09
N GLU A 203 -27.87 -13.08 -27.73
CA GLU A 203 -28.30 -13.09 -26.34
C GLU A 203 -27.42 -14.04 -25.52
N THR A 204 -26.73 -13.50 -24.52
CA THR A 204 -25.93 -14.30 -23.59
C THR A 204 -26.80 -14.73 -22.42
N ARG A 205 -26.96 -16.06 -22.24
CA ARG A 205 -27.68 -16.63 -21.10
C ARG A 205 -26.70 -16.98 -19.97
N ILE A 206 -26.94 -16.42 -18.80
CA ILE A 206 -26.12 -16.64 -17.60
C ILE A 206 -26.97 -17.39 -16.57
N ILE A 207 -26.38 -18.40 -15.92
CA ILE A 207 -27.06 -19.22 -14.90
C ILE A 207 -26.26 -19.10 -13.60
N ASP A 208 -26.89 -18.56 -12.56
CA ASP A 208 -26.31 -18.38 -11.23
C ASP A 208 -26.72 -19.53 -10.30
N PHE A 209 -25.82 -20.50 -10.11
CA PHE A 209 -26.06 -21.65 -9.23
C PHE A 209 -25.76 -21.28 -7.79
N GLY A 210 -26.73 -21.51 -6.89
CA GLY A 210 -26.56 -21.25 -5.46
C GLY A 210 -26.56 -19.76 -5.11
N CYS A 211 -27.34 -18.95 -5.83
CA CYS A 211 -27.33 -17.48 -5.77
C CYS A 211 -27.59 -16.89 -4.37
N GLY A 212 -28.20 -17.65 -3.44
CA GLY A 212 -28.45 -17.21 -2.07
C GLY A 212 -29.26 -15.91 -2.02
N LYS A 213 -28.68 -14.83 -1.51
CA LYS A 213 -29.30 -13.48 -1.51
C LYS A 213 -29.19 -12.74 -2.85
N SER A 214 -28.75 -13.42 -3.90
CA SER A 214 -28.68 -12.92 -5.28
C SER A 214 -27.78 -11.69 -5.48
N TYR A 215 -26.79 -11.46 -4.60
CA TYR A 215 -25.86 -10.32 -4.70
C TYR A 215 -25.19 -10.21 -6.07
N LEU A 216 -24.72 -11.35 -6.61
CA LEU A 216 -23.99 -11.38 -7.88
C LEU A 216 -24.94 -11.25 -9.06
N THR A 217 -26.13 -11.85 -8.98
CA THR A 217 -27.18 -11.69 -9.97
C THR A 217 -27.56 -10.22 -10.14
N PHE A 218 -27.82 -9.51 -9.04
CA PHE A 218 -28.16 -8.09 -9.08
C PHE A 218 -26.99 -7.23 -9.55
N ALA A 219 -25.77 -7.55 -9.12
CA ALA A 219 -24.58 -6.82 -9.55
C ALA A 219 -24.34 -6.92 -11.06
N MET A 220 -24.66 -8.06 -11.69
CA MET A 220 -24.53 -8.22 -13.14
C MET A 220 -25.59 -7.47 -13.96
N TYR A 221 -26.75 -7.20 -13.36
CA TYR A 221 -27.86 -6.53 -14.04
C TYR A 221 -27.78 -5.00 -13.92
N TYR A 222 -27.02 -4.51 -12.95
CA TYR A 222 -26.78 -3.08 -12.70
C TYR A 222 -25.71 -2.54 -13.65
#